data_AF-A0A0M3HGR7-F1
#
_entry.id   AF-A0A0M3HGR7-F1
#
_cell.length_a   1.000
_cell.length_b   1.000
_cell.length_c   1.000
_cell.angle_alpha   90.00
_cell.angle_beta   90.00
_cell.angle_gamma   90.00
#
_symmetry.space_group_name_H-M   'P 1'
#
loop_
_entity.id
_entity.type
_entity.pdbx_description
1 polymer ?
#
loop_
_entity_poly.entity_id
_entity_poly.type
_entity_poly.pdbx_seq_one_letter_code
_entity_poly.pdbx_strand_id
1 'polypeptide(L)'
;MGQSAGAASVSALSLSPNSNVYFQQTVAFSGSIFCEFAISDAVVADNIELIKTVGCDSEDTSAMRDCMKKLDVDRIMDAAEKIVSSY
;
A
#
# COMPACT_ATOMS: atom_id res chain seq x y z
N MET A 1 -17.93 -0.32 8.68
CA MET A 1 -17.73 1.14 8.90
C MET A 1 -16.24 1.41 9.07
N GLY A 2 -15.75 2.62 8.80
CA GLY A 2 -14.33 2.96 8.99
C GLY A 2 -14.11 4.46 9.14
N GLN A 3 -12.97 4.87 9.71
CA GLN A 3 -12.56 6.26 9.91
C GLN A 3 -11.16 6.52 9.31
N SER A 4 -10.92 7.70 8.73
CA SER A 4 -9.64 8.08 8.10
C SER A 4 -9.17 7.04 7.05
N ALA A 5 -7.99 6.43 7.21
CA ALA A 5 -7.52 5.34 6.36
C ALA A 5 -8.52 4.18 6.30
N GLY A 6 -9.18 3.86 7.42
CA GLY A 6 -10.25 2.87 7.45
C GLY A 6 -11.48 3.30 6.65
N ALA A 7 -11.79 4.59 6.58
CA ALA A 7 -12.86 5.12 5.74
C ALA A 7 -12.51 4.98 4.24
N ALA A 8 -11.25 5.23 3.89
CA ALA A 8 -10.73 4.95 2.54
C ALA A 8 -10.85 3.45 2.21
N SER A 9 -10.45 2.55 3.11
CA SER A 9 -10.56 1.10 2.90
C SER A 9 -11.99 0.63 2.72
N VAL A 10 -12.95 1.04 3.58
CA VAL A 10 -14.35 0.59 3.42
C VAL A 10 -15.00 1.14 2.16
N SER A 11 -14.60 2.33 1.71
CA SER A 11 -15.06 2.85 0.42
C SER A 11 -14.47 2.06 -0.76
N ALA A 12 -13.19 1.69 -0.70
CA ALA A 12 -12.56 0.82 -1.69
C ALA A 12 -13.24 -0.55 -1.77
N LEU A 13 -13.54 -1.16 -0.62
CA LEU A 13 -14.25 -2.44 -0.54
C LEU A 13 -15.67 -2.36 -1.11
N SER A 14 -16.35 -1.23 -0.96
CA SER A 14 -17.69 -1.03 -1.54
C SER A 14 -17.68 -0.85 -3.06
N LEU A 15 -16.56 -0.41 -3.64
CA LEU A 15 -16.41 -0.22 -5.09
C LEU A 15 -15.83 -1.46 -5.78
N SER A 16 -14.97 -2.20 -5.10
CA SER A 16 -14.32 -3.38 -5.64
C SER A 16 -15.34 -4.46 -6.04
N PRO A 17 -15.34 -4.93 -7.31
CA PRO A 17 -16.19 -6.03 -7.75
C PRO A 17 -15.97 -7.33 -6.96
N ASN A 18 -14.81 -7.48 -6.34
CA ASN A 18 -14.47 -8.66 -5.54
C ASN A 18 -15.09 -8.63 -4.14
N SER A 19 -15.64 -7.50 -3.69
CA SER A 19 -16.13 -7.36 -2.31
C SER A 19 -17.45 -6.62 -2.13
N ASN A 20 -17.91 -5.86 -3.14
CA ASN A 20 -19.11 -5.04 -3.04
C ASN A 20 -20.40 -5.84 -2.79
N VAL A 21 -20.41 -7.14 -3.07
CA VAL A 21 -21.54 -8.04 -2.80
C VAL A 21 -21.61 -8.56 -1.37
N TYR A 22 -20.54 -8.41 -0.58
CA TYR A 22 -20.46 -9.00 0.77
C TYR A 22 -20.93 -8.05 1.88
N PHE A 23 -21.21 -6.78 1.56
CA PHE A 23 -21.65 -5.79 2.53
C PHE A 23 -22.96 -5.15 2.09
N GLN A 24 -23.96 -5.19 2.96
CA GLN A 24 -25.25 -4.55 2.68
C GLN A 24 -25.15 -3.01 2.64
N GLN A 25 -24.28 -2.44 3.48
CA GLN A 25 -24.03 -1.01 3.61
C GLN A 25 -22.60 -0.75 4.09
N THR A 26 -22.03 0.40 3.72
CA THR A 26 -20.76 0.92 4.25
C THR A 26 -20.95 2.33 4.78
N VAL A 27 -20.16 2.71 5.79
CA VAL A 27 -20.14 4.08 6.35
C VAL A 27 -18.68 4.49 6.50
N ALA A 28 -18.35 5.64 5.94
CA ALA A 28 -17.00 6.18 5.85
C ALA A 28 -16.95 7.53 6.59
N PHE A 29 -16.18 7.59 7.68
CA PHE A 29 -16.01 8.79 8.49
C PHE A 29 -14.68 9.49 8.17
N SER A 30 -14.74 10.75 7.73
CA SER A 30 -13.56 11.60 7.50
C SER A 30 -12.46 10.95 6.64
N GLY A 31 -12.86 10.29 5.56
CA GLY A 31 -11.95 9.69 4.58
C GLY A 31 -12.72 8.94 3.47
N SER A 32 -12.06 8.71 2.34
CA SER A 32 -12.57 7.91 1.22
C SER A 32 -11.42 7.50 0.29
N ILE A 33 -11.67 6.59 -0.65
CA ILE A 33 -10.71 6.16 -1.67
C ILE A 33 -10.24 7.32 -2.56
N PHE A 34 -11.03 8.39 -2.65
CA PHE A 34 -10.72 9.56 -3.47
C PHE A 34 -9.87 10.60 -2.72
N CYS A 35 -9.50 10.34 -1.46
CA CYS A 35 -8.57 11.21 -0.76
C CYS A 35 -7.15 11.06 -1.32
N GLU A 36 -6.40 12.15 -1.40
CA GLU A 36 -5.03 12.19 -1.96
C GLU A 36 -4.07 11.23 -1.24
N PHE A 37 -4.25 11.00 0.06
CA PHE A 37 -3.43 10.05 0.82
C PHE A 37 -3.75 8.58 0.52
N ALA A 38 -4.87 8.27 -0.15
CA ALA A 38 -5.37 6.91 -0.28
C ALA A 38 -4.86 6.19 -1.54
N ILE A 39 -4.54 6.95 -2.61
CA ILE A 39 -4.00 6.44 -3.88
C ILE A 39 -2.94 7.43 -4.38
N SER A 40 -1.80 6.92 -4.82
CA SER A 40 -0.70 7.73 -5.37
C SER A 40 -0.21 7.16 -6.69
N ASP A 41 0.05 8.04 -7.67
CA ASP A 41 0.71 7.69 -8.93
C ASP A 41 2.22 7.44 -8.75
N ALA A 42 2.80 7.86 -7.62
CA ALA A 42 4.22 7.67 -7.32
C ALA A 42 4.57 6.26 -6.82
N VAL A 43 3.57 5.39 -6.60
CA VAL A 43 3.75 4.10 -5.90
C VAL A 43 4.82 3.20 -6.52
N VAL A 44 5.01 3.27 -7.85
CA VAL A 44 6.03 2.47 -8.53
C VAL A 44 7.44 2.99 -8.23
N ALA A 45 7.63 4.32 -8.23
CA ALA A 45 8.92 4.93 -7.94
C ALA A 45 9.32 4.68 -6.47
N ASP A 46 8.39 4.91 -5.54
CA ASP A 46 8.62 4.72 -4.11
C ASP A 46 8.94 3.24 -3.80
N ASN A 47 8.23 2.31 -4.46
CA ASN A 47 8.49 0.89 -4.28
C ASN A 47 9.85 0.44 -4.86
N ILE A 48 10.30 1.04 -5.97
CA ILE A 48 11.65 0.78 -6.51
C ILE A 48 12.71 1.27 -5.53
N GLU A 49 12.53 2.43 -4.91
CA GLU A 49 13.45 2.92 -3.89
C GLU A 49 13.49 2.00 -2.66
N LEU A 50 12.33 1.51 -2.20
CA LEU A 50 12.23 0.52 -1.13
C LEU A 50 12.98 -0.76 -1.46
N ILE A 51 12.75 -1.32 -2.65
CA ILE A 51 13.42 -2.55 -3.14
C ILE A 51 14.94 -2.38 -3.15
N LYS A 52 15.44 -1.21 -3.60
CA LYS A 52 16.87 -0.89 -3.59
C LYS A 52 17.43 -0.80 -2.18
N THR A 53 16.71 -0.16 -1.27
CA THR A 53 17.11 0.02 0.14
C THR A 53 17.28 -1.31 0.86
N VAL A 54 16.44 -2.30 0.54
CA VAL A 54 16.53 -3.66 1.09
C VAL A 54 17.38 -4.61 0.24
N GLY A 55 18.06 -4.12 -0.79
CA GLY A 55 18.98 -4.91 -1.62
C GLY A 55 18.31 -6.01 -2.45
N CYS A 56 17.05 -5.81 -2.85
CA CYS A 56 16.31 -6.71 -3.73
C CYS A 56 16.23 -6.22 -5.19
N ASP A 57 17.08 -5.25 -5.58
CA ASP A 57 17.12 -4.70 -6.94
C ASP A 57 17.53 -5.77 -7.96
N SER A 58 16.78 -5.86 -9.07
CA SER A 58 16.92 -6.89 -10.11
C SER A 58 16.22 -6.42 -11.38
N GLU A 59 16.77 -6.73 -12.56
CA GLU A 59 16.08 -6.42 -13.84
C GLU A 59 14.80 -7.25 -14.04
N ASP A 60 14.67 -8.37 -13.33
CA ASP A 60 13.49 -9.23 -13.35
C ASP A 60 12.54 -8.91 -12.18
N THR A 61 11.31 -8.50 -12.49
CA THR A 61 10.27 -8.16 -11.50
C THR A 61 9.84 -9.35 -10.64
N SER A 62 9.89 -10.57 -11.16
CA SER A 62 9.55 -11.77 -10.38
C SER A 62 10.62 -12.08 -9.34
N ALA A 63 11.90 -11.92 -9.70
CA ALA A 63 13.02 -12.05 -8.78
C ALA A 63 13.00 -10.95 -7.71
N MET A 64 12.68 -9.70 -8.06
CA MET A 64 12.45 -8.61 -7.08
C MET A 64 11.37 -9.03 -6.06
N ARG A 65 10.20 -9.47 -6.55
CA ARG A 65 9.06 -9.86 -5.71
C ARG A 65 9.39 -11.03 -4.81
N ASP A 66 10.07 -12.04 -5.34
CA ASP A 66 10.40 -13.25 -4.59
C ASP A 66 11.53 -13.01 -3.56
N CYS A 67 12.39 -12.02 -3.80
CA CYS A 67 13.33 -11.50 -2.81
C CYS A 67 12.58 -10.79 -1.67
N MET A 68 11.69 -9.84 -2.00
CA MET A 68 10.89 -9.09 -1.02
C MET A 68 10.11 -10.00 -0.07
N LYS A 69 9.51 -11.08 -0.60
CA LYS A 69 8.76 -12.07 0.21
C LYS A 69 9.60 -12.85 1.22
N LYS A 70 10.92 -12.88 1.06
CA LYS A 70 11.85 -13.61 1.95
C LYS A 70 12.48 -12.70 3.00
N LEU A 71 12.28 -11.38 2.90
CA LEU A 71 12.81 -10.44 3.87
C LEU A 71 12.05 -10.57 5.19
N ASP A 72 12.77 -10.28 6.27
CA ASP A 72 12.14 -10.08 7.57
C ASP A 72 11.28 -8.80 7.55
N VAL A 73 10.15 -8.83 8.26
CA VAL A 73 9.21 -7.70 8.29
C VAL A 73 9.85 -6.45 8.88
N ASP A 74 10.70 -6.58 9.90
CA ASP A 74 11.35 -5.45 10.55
C ASP A 74 12.27 -4.74 9.55
N ARG A 75 12.97 -5.51 8.70
CA ARG A 75 13.82 -4.97 7.64
C ARG A 75 13.03 -4.18 6.60
N ILE A 76 11.81 -4.59 6.27
CA ILE A 76 10.94 -3.86 5.33
C ILE A 76 10.46 -2.55 5.98
N MET A 77 10.05 -2.62 7.25
CA MET A 77 9.54 -1.45 7.99
C MET A 77 10.64 -0.41 8.20
N ASP A 78 11.84 -0.83 8.63
CA ASP A 78 13.01 0.06 8.79
C ASP A 78 13.38 0.78 7.49
N ALA A 79 13.25 0.09 6.36
CA ALA A 79 13.52 0.69 5.05
C ALA A 79 12.42 1.68 4.64
N ALA A 80 11.14 1.36 4.90
CA ALA A 80 10.03 2.26 4.64
C ALA A 80 10.12 3.55 5.46
N GLU A 81 10.45 3.46 6.76
CA GLU A 81 10.64 4.63 7.63
C GLU A 81 11.77 5.55 7.13
N LYS A 82 12.88 4.97 6.63
CA LYS A 82 13.99 5.73 6.07
C LYS A 82 13.57 6.54 4.84
N ILE A 83 12.77 5.95 3.96
CA ILE A 83 12.29 6.62 2.74
C ILE A 83 11.34 7.75 3.09
N VAL A 84 10.39 7.51 4.01
CA VAL A 84 9.45 8.53 4.48
C VAL A 84 10.17 9.68 5.19
N SER A 85 11.22 9.39 5.97
CA SER A 85 12.01 10.41 6.67
C SER A 85 12.94 11.22 5.74
N SER A 86 13.12 10.79 4.49
CA SER A 86 13.95 11.50 3.51
C SER A 86 13.19 12.60 2.76
N TYR A 87 11.90 12.78 3.04
CA TYR A 87 11.01 13.79 2.47
C TYR A 87 10.70 14.89 3.50
#